data_AF-A0A0H2RFD9-F1
#
_entry.id   AF-A0A0H2RFD9-F1
#
_cell.length_a   1.000
_cell.length_b   1.000
_cell.length_c   1.000
_cell.angle_alpha   90.00
_cell.angle_beta   90.00
_cell.angle_gamma   90.00
#
_symmetry.space_group_name_H-M   'P 1'
#
loop_
_entity.id
_entity.type
_entity.pdbx_description
1 polymer ?
#
loop_
_entity_poly.entity_id
_entity_poly.type
_entity_poly.pdbx_seq_one_letter_code
_entity_poly.pdbx_strand_id
1 'polypeptide(L)'
;MPLLPRRQKQAPMMHSNIEVVGLSRVETVSSIPSDATTDNQPGAGRTVGLFFTYLGSELEDAMNKRAERLNFGSSTPTAQLARIDSISSIDSDATIDDQPGAGRTVGLFFSWFGTKIEKALNKRAERYGLGPKAIADEIICRLGYSDMVFGIRHKLVSCRTLSKSEMNSLRKLCKKMINYARSRVIDTQLIALEEITKLAIEDPEIRAVLASCNLNRLITHYAEPDLLTATTKALGAIEFSNVHRVWAPVASMSNTLWRDSSDIHVLLEGLKEAVYETIRNPPTSFLSARYFERAVREFGSSPRLIHEPLKDFLRGFKDHYTRVASLNPGCIEWSTFESCTHFPPGGQMYIQERDIVDLASTLDPHVFIRHLSFFLVRFFPGSPNYSPYNNNTHSPRIFEPGADLTGLYTFLSSLQDPLIIAHIFLA
;
A
#
# COMPACT_ATOMS: atom_id res chain seq x y z
N MET A 1 10.98 7.41 61.32
CA MET A 1 9.78 7.93 60.62
C MET A 1 9.72 7.30 59.24
N PRO A 2 8.68 6.53 58.90
CA PRO A 2 8.59 5.88 57.60
C PRO A 2 8.03 6.86 56.55
N LEU A 3 8.70 6.93 55.41
CA LEU A 3 8.30 7.74 54.25
C LEU A 3 7.17 7.02 53.50
N LEU A 4 5.99 7.62 53.47
CA LEU A 4 4.84 7.13 52.70
C LEU A 4 5.06 7.32 51.19
N PRO A 5 4.63 6.36 50.34
CA PRO A 5 4.81 6.44 48.90
C PRO A 5 3.85 7.43 48.27
N ARG A 6 4.40 8.24 47.36
CA ARG A 6 3.72 9.30 46.61
C ARG A 6 2.77 8.67 45.58
N ARG A 7 1.47 8.81 45.82
CA ARG A 7 0.36 8.35 44.97
C ARG A 7 0.47 8.97 43.56
N GLN A 8 0.76 8.15 42.55
CA GLN A 8 0.73 8.57 41.15
C GLN A 8 -0.72 8.79 40.72
N LYS A 9 -0.98 9.98 40.14
CA LYS A 9 -2.28 10.40 39.60
C LYS A 9 -2.42 9.77 38.21
N GLN A 10 -3.38 8.85 38.03
CA GLN A 10 -3.72 8.30 36.72
C GLN A 10 -4.24 9.42 35.80
N ALA A 11 -3.75 9.43 34.56
CA ALA A 11 -4.22 10.32 33.51
C ALA A 11 -5.61 9.86 33.00
N PRO A 12 -6.48 10.79 32.57
CA PRO A 12 -7.83 10.46 32.12
C PRO A 12 -7.79 9.68 30.80
N MET A 13 -8.41 8.51 30.78
CA MET A 13 -8.68 7.75 29.56
C MET A 13 -9.72 8.49 28.71
N MET A 14 -9.35 8.91 27.50
CA MET A 14 -10.32 9.34 26.49
C MET A 14 -10.79 8.10 25.72
N HIS A 15 -12.08 7.80 25.86
CA HIS A 15 -12.78 6.82 25.02
C HIS A 15 -13.27 7.51 23.75
N SER A 16 -12.74 7.14 22.58
CA SER A 16 -13.28 7.51 21.27
C SER A 16 -14.12 6.36 20.72
N ASN A 17 -15.45 6.50 20.81
CA ASN A 17 -16.38 5.62 20.11
C ASN A 17 -16.49 6.11 18.66
N ILE A 18 -16.14 5.24 17.71
CA ILE A 18 -16.32 5.48 16.27
C ILE A 18 -17.40 4.51 15.79
N GLU A 19 -18.57 5.04 15.43
CA GLU A 19 -19.66 4.30 14.79
C GLU A 19 -19.41 4.14 13.28
N VAL A 20 -19.60 2.92 12.78
CA VAL A 20 -19.46 2.55 11.36
C VAL A 20 -20.85 2.47 10.74
N VAL A 21 -21.13 3.33 9.75
CA VAL A 21 -22.41 3.39 9.02
C VAL A 21 -22.34 2.51 7.76
N GLY A 22 -23.28 1.58 7.61
CA GLY A 22 -23.40 0.69 6.45
C GLY A 22 -24.31 1.27 5.34
N LEU A 23 -23.96 1.02 4.08
CA LEU A 23 -24.73 1.43 2.89
C LEU A 23 -25.07 0.21 2.01
N SER A 24 -26.32 0.14 1.57
CA SER A 24 -26.86 -0.89 0.68
C SER A 24 -27.11 -0.35 -0.73
N ARG A 25 -27.02 -1.24 -1.74
CA ARG A 25 -27.08 -0.94 -3.17
C ARG A 25 -28.42 -1.41 -3.76
N VAL A 26 -28.95 -0.67 -4.74
CA VAL A 26 -30.18 -1.01 -5.49
C VAL A 26 -29.82 -1.18 -6.97
N GLU A 27 -30.38 -2.22 -7.60
CA GLU A 27 -30.25 -2.53 -9.03
C GLU A 27 -31.57 -2.25 -9.77
N THR A 28 -31.45 -1.85 -11.04
CA THR A 28 -32.58 -1.63 -11.96
C THR A 28 -32.29 -2.31 -13.29
N VAL A 29 -33.30 -3.00 -13.81
CA VAL A 29 -33.31 -3.67 -15.13
C VAL A 29 -34.49 -3.14 -15.92
N SER A 30 -34.31 -2.89 -17.22
CA SER A 30 -35.39 -2.62 -18.18
C SER A 30 -35.04 -3.20 -19.55
N SER A 31 -36.07 -3.63 -20.28
CA SER A 31 -36.03 -4.24 -21.62
C SER A 31 -37.22 -3.76 -22.44
N ILE A 32 -37.05 -3.53 -23.75
CA ILE A 32 -37.97 -3.80 -24.90
C ILE A 32 -37.45 -3.03 -26.16
N PRO A 33 -37.72 -3.51 -27.40
CA PRO A 33 -36.92 -3.24 -28.61
C PRO A 33 -37.57 -2.27 -29.61
N SER A 34 -36.84 -1.82 -30.66
CA SER A 34 -37.28 -1.78 -32.08
C SER A 34 -36.51 -0.77 -32.98
N ASP A 35 -36.14 -1.29 -34.16
CA ASP A 35 -36.13 -0.78 -35.55
C ASP A 35 -35.31 0.43 -36.07
N ALA A 36 -34.42 0.06 -37.01
CA ALA A 36 -34.10 0.62 -38.33
C ALA A 36 -33.92 2.15 -38.54
N THR A 37 -32.72 2.53 -39.00
CA THR A 37 -32.39 3.86 -39.53
C THR A 37 -32.18 3.86 -41.05
N THR A 38 -32.71 4.90 -41.69
CA THR A 38 -32.51 5.30 -43.10
C THR A 38 -31.28 6.21 -43.28
N ASP A 39 -30.57 6.07 -44.41
CA ASP A 39 -29.34 6.79 -44.74
C ASP A 39 -29.54 8.29 -45.08
N ASN A 40 -28.48 9.09 -44.85
CA ASN A 40 -28.29 10.53 -45.20
C ASN A 40 -28.82 11.62 -44.23
N GLN A 41 -28.63 11.47 -42.93
CA GLN A 41 -28.68 12.61 -41.99
C GLN A 41 -27.28 13.06 -41.51
N PRO A 42 -27.12 14.33 -41.07
CA PRO A 42 -25.87 14.85 -40.51
C PRO A 42 -25.44 14.04 -39.28
N GLY A 43 -24.64 13.00 -39.51
CA GLY A 43 -24.21 12.07 -38.47
C GLY A 43 -23.06 12.62 -37.64
N ALA A 44 -23.01 12.22 -36.37
CA ALA A 44 -22.01 12.60 -35.37
C ALA A 44 -20.55 12.48 -35.85
N GLY A 45 -20.25 11.59 -36.81
CA GLY A 45 -18.93 11.46 -37.41
C GLY A 45 -18.41 12.73 -38.09
N ARG A 46 -19.29 13.57 -38.65
CA ARG A 46 -18.90 14.82 -39.33
C ARG A 46 -18.57 15.92 -38.32
N THR A 47 -19.30 16.00 -37.21
CA THR A 47 -19.05 16.94 -36.11
C THR A 47 -17.75 16.60 -35.38
N VAL A 48 -17.49 15.31 -35.18
CA VAL A 48 -16.23 14.81 -34.59
C VAL A 48 -15.04 15.10 -35.50
N GLY A 49 -15.19 14.92 -36.83
CA GLY A 49 -14.14 15.28 -37.79
C GLY A 49 -13.77 16.76 -37.72
N LEU A 50 -14.77 17.65 -37.67
CA LEU A 50 -14.53 19.09 -37.54
C LEU A 50 -13.88 19.47 -36.20
N PHE A 51 -14.24 18.79 -35.11
CA PHE A 51 -13.63 19.00 -33.80
C PHE A 51 -12.14 18.60 -33.78
N PHE A 52 -11.78 17.46 -34.37
CA PHE A 52 -10.39 17.02 -34.46
C PHE A 52 -9.56 17.93 -35.38
N THR A 53 -10.13 18.41 -36.49
CA THR A 53 -9.46 19.38 -37.35
C THR A 53 -9.21 20.69 -36.60
N TYR A 54 -10.18 21.17 -35.81
CA TYR A 54 -10.02 22.39 -35.01
C TYR A 54 -8.98 22.23 -33.88
N LEU A 55 -9.01 21.10 -33.15
CA LEU A 55 -8.01 20.79 -32.11
C LEU A 55 -6.60 20.62 -32.69
N GLY A 56 -6.50 20.03 -33.89
CA GLY A 56 -5.25 19.90 -34.62
C GLY A 56 -4.65 21.27 -34.94
N SER A 57 -5.45 22.20 -35.48
CA SER A 57 -4.99 23.54 -35.80
C SER A 57 -4.60 24.37 -34.57
N GLU A 58 -5.36 24.27 -33.47
CA GLU A 58 -5.02 24.98 -32.22
C GLU A 58 -3.73 24.45 -31.57
N LEU A 59 -3.52 23.13 -31.58
CA LEU A 59 -2.30 22.52 -31.07
C LEU A 59 -1.08 22.91 -31.93
N GLU A 60 -1.24 22.91 -33.25
CA GLU A 60 -0.22 23.33 -34.20
C GLU A 60 0.16 24.81 -34.00
N ASP A 61 -0.82 25.69 -33.85
CA ASP A 61 -0.61 27.11 -33.56
C ASP A 61 0.07 27.34 -32.21
N ALA A 62 -0.31 26.58 -31.17
CA ALA A 62 0.32 26.65 -29.86
C ALA A 62 1.78 26.14 -29.89
N MET A 63 2.06 25.09 -30.67
CA MET A 63 3.41 24.56 -30.87
C MET A 63 4.27 25.53 -31.67
N ASN A 64 3.74 26.12 -32.74
CA ASN A 64 4.43 27.13 -33.55
C ASN A 64 4.74 28.39 -32.74
N LYS A 65 3.79 28.92 -31.95
CA LYS A 65 4.05 30.03 -31.02
C LYS A 65 5.10 29.70 -29.96
N ARG A 66 5.16 28.44 -29.49
CA ARG A 66 6.16 28.02 -28.50
C ARG A 66 7.54 27.82 -29.14
N ALA A 67 7.61 27.32 -30.38
CA ALA A 67 8.83 27.21 -31.15
C ALA A 67 9.42 28.60 -31.47
N GLU A 68 8.57 29.58 -31.83
CA GLU A 68 8.98 30.97 -32.02
C GLU A 68 9.57 31.59 -30.75
N ARG A 69 8.96 31.32 -29.58
CA ARG A 69 9.47 31.80 -28.28
C ARG A 69 10.77 31.12 -27.83
N LEU A 70 11.10 29.96 -28.38
CA LEU A 70 12.36 29.27 -28.07
C LEU A 70 13.53 29.74 -28.97
N ASN A 71 13.25 30.53 -30.02
CA ASN A 71 14.25 31.17 -30.86
C ASN A 71 14.63 32.60 -30.41
N PHE A 72 14.06 33.12 -29.32
CA PHE A 72 14.47 34.38 -28.70
C PHE A 72 14.65 34.19 -27.18
N GLY A 73 15.81 34.55 -26.66
CA GLY A 73 16.26 34.22 -25.31
C GLY A 73 15.41 34.76 -24.15
N SER A 74 15.45 34.00 -23.06
CA SER A 74 15.24 34.39 -21.65
C SER A 74 14.00 35.24 -21.31
N SER A 75 12.98 34.61 -20.75
CA SER A 75 12.51 34.80 -19.35
C SER A 75 11.13 34.16 -19.16
N THR A 76 11.00 33.32 -18.14
CA THR A 76 9.83 32.49 -17.82
C THR A 76 8.65 33.31 -17.27
N PRO A 77 7.45 33.25 -17.89
CA PRO A 77 6.22 33.66 -17.24
C PRO A 77 5.41 32.46 -16.74
N THR A 78 4.93 32.57 -15.51
CA THR A 78 4.02 31.67 -14.80
C THR A 78 2.65 31.68 -15.50
N ALA A 79 2.27 30.57 -16.14
CA ALA A 79 0.96 30.42 -16.77
C ALA A 79 -0.13 30.18 -15.70
N GLN A 80 -1.01 31.17 -15.50
CA GLN A 80 -2.26 30.99 -14.78
C GLN A 80 -3.26 30.28 -15.70
N LEU A 81 -3.67 29.07 -15.34
CA LEU A 81 -4.75 28.34 -15.99
C LEU A 81 -6.09 28.98 -15.58
N ALA A 82 -6.74 29.66 -16.52
CA ALA A 82 -8.09 30.16 -16.34
C ALA A 82 -9.09 28.99 -16.40
N ARG A 83 -9.98 28.96 -15.40
CA ARG A 83 -11.05 27.98 -15.22
C ARG A 83 -12.19 28.30 -16.18
N ILE A 84 -12.46 27.40 -17.13
CA ILE A 84 -13.70 27.42 -17.90
C ILE A 84 -14.70 26.58 -17.13
N ASP A 85 -15.66 27.25 -16.49
CA ASP A 85 -16.82 26.58 -15.88
C ASP A 85 -17.73 26.09 -17.02
N SER A 86 -17.73 24.78 -17.23
CA SER A 86 -18.63 24.08 -18.14
C SER A 86 -20.04 24.07 -17.53
N ILE A 87 -20.93 24.88 -18.10
CA ILE A 87 -22.37 24.81 -17.85
C ILE A 87 -22.90 23.56 -18.55
N SER A 88 -23.26 22.53 -17.78
CA SER A 88 -23.92 21.33 -18.31
C SER A 88 -25.40 21.62 -18.56
N SER A 89 -25.78 21.96 -19.79
CA SER A 89 -27.16 21.73 -20.22
C SER A 89 -27.32 20.24 -20.50
N ILE A 90 -27.98 19.54 -19.58
CA ILE A 90 -28.38 18.15 -19.76
C ILE A 90 -29.53 18.15 -20.76
N ASP A 91 -29.20 17.91 -22.03
CA ASP A 91 -30.20 17.66 -23.08
C ASP A 91 -30.51 16.16 -23.09
N SER A 92 -31.81 15.83 -23.09
CA SER A 92 -32.35 14.51 -22.72
C SER A 92 -32.46 13.55 -23.91
N ASP A 93 -31.39 13.42 -24.70
CA ASP A 93 -31.29 12.42 -25.78
C ASP A 93 -30.43 11.22 -25.34
N ALA A 94 -30.84 10.58 -24.24
CA ALA A 94 -30.27 9.33 -23.75
C ALA A 94 -30.57 8.19 -24.74
N THR A 95 -29.70 8.10 -25.75
CA THR A 95 -29.58 6.94 -26.63
C THR A 95 -29.22 5.71 -25.79
N ILE A 96 -29.87 4.58 -26.10
CA ILE A 96 -29.75 3.27 -25.43
C ILE A 96 -28.28 2.97 -25.04
N ASP A 97 -28.04 2.84 -23.73
CA ASP A 97 -26.75 2.43 -23.18
C ASP A 97 -26.34 1.09 -23.82
N ASP A 98 -25.15 1.06 -24.42
CA ASP A 98 -24.48 -0.08 -25.09
C ASP A 98 -24.68 -0.28 -26.60
N GLN A 99 -25.27 0.66 -27.34
CA GLN A 99 -25.05 0.66 -28.80
C GLN A 99 -23.68 1.26 -29.17
N PRO A 100 -22.92 0.65 -30.09
CA PRO A 100 -21.66 1.21 -30.61
C PRO A 100 -21.95 2.48 -31.43
N GLY A 101 -22.09 3.61 -30.73
CA GLY A 101 -22.20 4.94 -31.32
C GLY A 101 -20.84 5.62 -31.43
N ALA A 102 -20.64 6.42 -32.48
CA ALA A 102 -19.40 7.18 -32.70
C ALA A 102 -18.99 8.03 -31.48
N GLY A 103 -19.97 8.57 -30.73
CA GLY A 103 -19.70 9.30 -29.49
C GLY A 103 -19.03 8.47 -28.41
N ARG A 104 -19.36 7.18 -28.27
CA ARG A 104 -18.76 6.28 -27.28
C ARG A 104 -17.33 5.91 -27.66
N THR A 105 -17.05 5.67 -28.94
CA THR A 105 -15.68 5.44 -29.42
C THR A 105 -14.78 6.65 -29.15
N VAL A 106 -15.28 7.86 -29.39
CA VAL A 106 -14.54 9.10 -29.12
C VAL A 106 -14.37 9.33 -27.60
N GLY A 107 -15.41 9.07 -26.80
CA GLY A 107 -15.33 9.15 -25.35
C GLY A 107 -14.31 8.17 -24.75
N LEU A 108 -14.29 6.91 -25.23
CA LEU A 108 -13.30 5.91 -24.85
C LEU A 108 -11.90 6.34 -25.28
N PHE A 109 -11.74 6.92 -26.46
CA PHE A 109 -10.47 7.45 -26.93
C PHE A 109 -9.96 8.59 -26.04
N PHE A 110 -10.80 9.56 -25.69
CA PHE A 110 -10.39 10.67 -24.79
C PHE A 110 -10.12 10.20 -23.37
N SER A 111 -10.89 9.24 -22.85
CA SER A 111 -10.62 8.62 -21.55
C SER A 111 -9.26 7.90 -21.56
N TRP A 112 -9.02 7.06 -22.58
CA TRP A 112 -7.73 6.41 -22.78
C TRP A 112 -6.58 7.41 -22.90
N PHE A 113 -6.76 8.47 -23.69
CA PHE A 113 -5.76 9.52 -23.86
C PHE A 113 -5.50 10.30 -22.57
N GLY A 114 -6.55 10.62 -21.82
CA GLY A 114 -6.48 11.25 -20.49
C GLY A 114 -5.65 10.43 -19.53
N THR A 115 -5.91 9.12 -19.43
CA THR A 115 -5.11 8.22 -18.56
C THR A 115 -3.65 8.13 -18.99
N LYS A 116 -3.35 8.21 -20.29
CA LYS A 116 -1.96 8.21 -20.80
C LYS A 116 -1.23 9.51 -20.46
N ILE A 117 -1.87 10.67 -20.65
CA ILE A 117 -1.30 11.97 -20.29
C ILE A 117 -1.07 12.05 -18.78
N GLU A 118 -2.05 11.63 -17.99
CA GLU A 118 -1.96 11.62 -16.54
C GLU A 118 -0.78 10.77 -16.06
N LYS A 119 -0.62 9.55 -16.60
CA LYS A 119 0.55 8.69 -16.31
C LYS A 119 1.87 9.36 -16.73
N ALA A 120 1.91 10.02 -17.88
CA ALA A 120 3.11 10.71 -18.34
C ALA A 120 3.47 11.92 -17.45
N LEU A 121 2.48 12.70 -17.02
CA LEU A 121 2.65 13.83 -16.12
C LEU A 121 3.04 13.38 -14.71
N ASN A 122 2.42 12.32 -14.18
CA ASN A 122 2.79 11.74 -12.88
C ASN A 122 4.24 11.23 -12.91
N LYS A 123 4.64 10.49 -13.95
CA LYS A 123 6.02 10.04 -14.13
C LYS A 123 7.00 11.21 -14.25
N ARG A 124 6.59 12.30 -14.88
CA ARG A 124 7.41 13.52 -14.98
C ARG A 124 7.49 14.27 -13.66
N ALA A 125 6.40 14.36 -12.89
CA ALA A 125 6.38 14.94 -11.56
C ALA A 125 7.27 14.14 -10.59
N GLU A 126 7.23 12.81 -10.66
CA GLU A 126 8.15 11.94 -9.93
C GLU A 126 9.62 12.23 -10.26
N ARG A 127 9.96 12.39 -11.55
CA ARG A 127 11.32 12.76 -11.98
C ARG A 127 11.78 14.12 -11.46
N TYR A 128 10.85 15.05 -11.21
CA TYR A 128 11.17 16.34 -10.60
C TYR A 128 11.10 16.32 -9.06
N GLY A 129 10.92 15.16 -8.43
CA GLY A 129 10.82 15.05 -6.98
C GLY A 129 9.54 15.68 -6.42
N LEU A 130 8.47 15.76 -7.23
CA LEU A 130 7.19 16.36 -6.88
C LEU A 130 6.10 15.32 -6.59
N GLY A 131 6.45 14.03 -6.50
CA GLY A 131 5.53 12.97 -6.12
C GLY A 131 5.51 12.71 -4.60
N PRO A 132 4.50 11.98 -4.09
CA PRO A 132 4.45 11.59 -2.68
C PRO A 132 5.72 10.85 -2.21
N LYS A 133 6.25 9.90 -3.01
CA LYS A 133 7.51 9.20 -2.69
C LYS A 133 8.68 10.16 -2.48
N ALA A 134 8.85 11.13 -3.37
CA ALA A 134 9.94 12.10 -3.25
C ALA A 134 9.81 12.98 -2.01
N ILE A 135 8.59 13.29 -1.56
CA ILE A 135 8.38 13.99 -0.28
C ILE A 135 8.67 13.09 0.91
N ALA A 136 8.35 11.79 0.83
CA ALA A 136 8.72 10.83 1.87
C ALA A 136 10.24 10.72 1.97
N ASP A 137 10.93 10.61 0.84
CA ASP A 137 12.39 10.61 0.76
C ASP A 137 12.97 11.93 1.30
N GLU A 138 12.39 13.10 0.97
CA GLU A 138 12.83 14.38 1.53
C GLU A 138 12.68 14.42 3.06
N ILE A 139 11.58 13.87 3.60
CA ILE A 139 11.37 13.75 5.05
C ILE A 139 12.47 12.87 5.67
N ILE A 140 12.73 11.70 5.09
CA ILE A 140 13.76 10.74 5.55
C ILE A 140 15.16 11.38 5.49
N CYS A 141 15.48 12.04 4.38
CA CYS A 141 16.76 12.73 4.18
C CYS A 141 16.98 13.86 5.20
N ARG A 142 15.97 14.68 5.49
CA ARG A 142 16.09 15.80 6.44
C ARG A 142 16.34 15.34 7.87
N LEU A 143 15.87 14.15 8.23
CA LEU A 143 16.15 13.56 9.54
C LEU A 143 17.54 12.89 9.59
N GLY A 144 18.27 12.88 8.47
CA GLY A 144 19.61 12.32 8.37
C GLY A 144 19.61 10.80 8.19
N TYR A 145 18.50 10.22 7.73
CA TYR A 145 18.36 8.76 7.62
C TYR A 145 18.81 8.17 6.30
N SER A 146 19.00 8.99 5.25
CA SER A 146 19.34 8.53 3.90
C SER A 146 20.45 7.47 3.90
N ASP A 147 21.52 7.70 4.68
CA ASP A 147 22.75 6.90 4.57
C ASP A 147 23.00 6.00 5.79
N MET A 148 22.16 6.09 6.82
CA MET A 148 22.33 5.29 8.04
C MET A 148 21.61 3.95 7.90
N VAL A 149 22.35 2.86 8.12
CA VAL A 149 21.76 1.53 8.35
C VAL A 149 20.73 1.68 9.46
N PHE A 150 19.54 1.11 9.25
CA PHE A 150 18.35 1.35 10.06
C PHE A 150 18.61 1.26 11.57
N GLY A 151 19.50 0.38 12.01
CA GLY A 151 19.80 0.22 13.43
C GLY A 151 20.58 1.31 14.14
N ILE A 152 21.29 2.12 13.38
CA ILE A 152 21.94 3.30 13.93
C ILE A 152 20.87 4.40 14.17
N ARG A 153 19.74 4.35 13.44
CA ARG A 153 18.69 5.39 13.47
C ARG A 153 18.04 5.48 14.85
N HIS A 154 17.41 4.43 15.39
CA HIS A 154 16.63 4.54 16.63
C HIS A 154 17.43 5.02 17.86
N LYS A 155 18.71 4.66 17.95
CA LYS A 155 19.60 5.08 19.06
C LYS A 155 20.05 6.53 18.95
N LEU A 156 20.38 7.02 17.76
CA LEU A 156 20.80 8.41 17.55
C LEU A 156 19.61 9.38 17.51
N VAL A 157 18.47 8.93 17.00
CA VAL A 157 17.25 9.73 16.86
C VAL A 157 16.67 10.10 18.21
N SER A 158 16.63 9.14 19.14
CA SER A 158 16.14 9.42 20.50
C SER A 158 16.97 10.47 21.25
N CYS A 159 18.17 10.82 20.75
CA CYS A 159 19.02 11.86 21.33
C CYS A 159 19.01 13.19 20.55
N ARG A 160 18.54 13.20 19.30
CA ARG A 160 18.55 14.43 18.49
C ARG A 160 17.22 15.15 18.65
N THR A 161 17.18 16.12 19.54
CA THR A 161 16.07 17.08 19.60
C THR A 161 16.08 17.94 18.34
N LEU A 162 15.07 17.77 17.49
CA LEU A 162 14.89 18.63 16.31
C LEU A 162 14.72 20.09 16.75
N SER A 163 15.46 20.99 16.10
CA SER A 163 15.27 22.42 16.31
C SER A 163 13.88 22.87 15.89
N LYS A 164 13.42 24.01 16.43
CA LYS A 164 12.10 24.57 16.10
C LYS A 164 11.92 24.81 14.58
N SER A 165 12.97 25.20 13.88
CA SER A 165 12.95 25.41 12.43
C SER A 165 12.84 24.08 11.66
N GLU A 166 13.62 23.06 12.04
CA GLU A 166 13.52 21.70 11.47
C GLU A 166 12.12 21.12 11.67
N MET A 167 11.59 21.19 12.90
CA MET A 167 10.24 20.75 13.25
C MET A 167 9.16 21.45 12.41
N ASN A 168 9.29 22.76 12.20
CA ASN A 168 8.38 23.51 11.34
C ASN A 168 8.50 23.10 9.87
N SER A 169 9.69 22.77 9.39
CA SER A 169 9.90 22.29 8.04
C SER A 169 9.34 20.89 7.84
N LEU A 170 9.57 19.98 8.79
CA LEU A 170 8.99 18.64 8.80
C LEU A 170 7.46 18.72 8.78
N ARG A 171 6.88 19.58 9.61
CA ARG A 171 5.43 19.83 9.60
C ARG A 171 4.92 20.31 8.24
N LYS A 172 5.67 21.15 7.51
CA LYS A 172 5.31 21.56 6.15
C LYS A 172 5.30 20.39 5.17
N LEU A 173 6.28 19.49 5.26
CA LEU A 173 6.35 18.28 4.41
C LEU A 173 5.23 17.30 4.74
N CYS A 174 4.96 17.03 6.02
CA CYS A 174 3.82 16.20 6.44
C CYS A 174 2.48 16.76 5.95
N LYS A 175 2.28 18.09 6.02
CA LYS A 175 1.10 18.75 5.44
C LYS A 175 1.02 18.59 3.93
N LYS A 176 2.17 18.63 3.23
CA LYS A 176 2.24 18.37 1.78
C LYS A 176 1.86 16.93 1.47
N MET A 177 2.31 15.96 2.27
CA MET A 177 1.90 14.56 2.14
C MET A 177 0.39 14.36 2.31
N ILE A 178 -0.20 14.98 3.35
CA ILE A 178 -1.66 14.97 3.56
C ILE A 178 -2.40 15.61 2.38
N ASN A 179 -1.81 16.60 1.69
CA ASN A 179 -2.42 17.15 0.48
C ASN A 179 -2.38 16.15 -0.69
N TYR A 180 -1.32 15.34 -0.86
CA TYR A 180 -1.30 14.29 -1.89
C TYR A 180 -2.31 13.18 -1.62
N ALA A 181 -2.51 12.81 -0.36
CA ALA A 181 -3.57 11.88 0.03
C ALA A 181 -4.99 12.37 -0.36
N ARG A 182 -5.15 13.67 -0.64
CA ARG A 182 -6.39 14.30 -1.12
C ARG A 182 -6.33 14.69 -2.60
N SER A 183 -5.37 14.18 -3.35
CA SER A 183 -5.31 14.36 -4.79
C SER A 183 -6.61 13.85 -5.43
N ARG A 184 -6.97 14.37 -6.61
CA ARG A 184 -8.08 13.80 -7.40
C ARG A 184 -7.69 12.50 -8.12
N VAL A 185 -6.40 12.15 -8.07
CA VAL A 185 -5.81 11.00 -8.74
C VAL A 185 -5.65 9.87 -7.74
N ILE A 186 -6.48 8.82 -7.86
CA ILE A 186 -6.52 7.68 -6.93
C ILE A 186 -5.13 7.08 -6.69
N ASP A 187 -4.35 6.84 -7.74
CA ASP A 187 -2.99 6.30 -7.63
C ASP A 187 -2.09 7.17 -6.73
N THR A 188 -2.18 8.51 -6.86
CA THR A 188 -1.41 9.44 -6.03
C THR A 188 -1.85 9.37 -4.58
N GLN A 189 -3.15 9.19 -4.33
CA GLN A 189 -3.68 9.08 -2.97
C GLN A 189 -3.21 7.81 -2.30
N LEU A 190 -3.34 6.66 -2.97
CA LEU A 190 -2.90 5.37 -2.47
C LEU A 190 -1.41 5.38 -2.13
N ILE A 191 -0.56 5.91 -3.02
CA ILE A 191 0.88 6.04 -2.75
C ILE A 191 1.12 6.96 -1.55
N ALA A 192 0.46 8.11 -1.47
CA ALA A 192 0.64 9.04 -0.35
C ALA A 192 0.22 8.42 1.00
N LEU A 193 -0.89 7.68 1.04
CA LEU A 193 -1.38 7.00 2.24
C LEU A 193 -0.45 5.87 2.67
N GLU A 194 0.08 5.12 1.71
CA GLU A 194 1.08 4.07 1.97
C GLU A 194 2.37 4.67 2.55
N GLU A 195 2.88 5.77 1.97
CA GLU A 195 4.06 6.47 2.51
C GLU A 195 3.80 7.08 3.90
N ILE A 196 2.60 7.63 4.17
CA ILE A 196 2.23 8.09 5.52
C ILE A 196 2.29 6.93 6.52
N THR A 197 1.72 5.78 6.16
CA THR A 197 1.70 4.58 7.00
C THR A 197 3.13 4.13 7.31
N LYS A 198 3.98 4.05 6.29
CA LYS A 198 5.39 3.67 6.42
C LYS A 198 6.17 4.64 7.30
N LEU A 199 6.09 5.95 7.02
CA LEU A 199 6.77 6.99 7.81
C LEU A 199 6.37 6.97 9.28
N ALA A 200 5.08 6.75 9.58
CA ALA A 200 4.58 6.69 10.95
C ALA A 200 5.07 5.45 11.74
N ILE A 201 5.31 4.33 11.05
CA ILE A 201 5.89 3.10 11.62
C ILE A 201 7.41 3.28 11.84
N GLU A 202 8.09 3.92 10.90
CA GLU A 202 9.54 4.07 10.87
C GLU A 202 10.06 4.99 11.98
N ASP A 203 9.38 6.11 12.22
CA ASP A 203 9.86 7.16 13.10
C ASP A 203 8.76 7.72 14.03
N PRO A 204 8.95 7.63 15.37
CA PRO A 204 7.97 8.12 16.33
C PRO A 204 7.82 9.65 16.36
N GLU A 205 8.85 10.42 15.99
CA GLU A 205 8.79 11.87 15.87
C GLU A 205 7.99 12.29 14.64
N ILE A 206 8.20 11.65 13.48
CA ILE A 206 7.38 11.90 12.29
C ILE A 206 5.92 11.60 12.60
N ARG A 207 5.64 10.48 13.27
CA ARG A 207 4.29 10.13 13.72
C ARG A 207 3.70 11.20 14.65
N ALA A 208 4.47 11.72 15.61
CA ALA A 208 4.01 12.80 16.48
C ALA A 208 3.71 14.09 15.69
N VAL A 209 4.50 14.42 14.66
CA VAL A 209 4.24 15.57 13.78
C VAL A 209 3.00 15.35 12.93
N LEU A 210 2.81 14.15 12.38
CA LEU A 210 1.60 13.76 11.65
C LEU A 210 0.37 13.85 12.54
N ALA A 211 0.43 13.35 13.77
CA ALA A 211 -0.65 13.45 14.76
C ALA A 211 -0.99 14.90 15.13
N SER A 212 -0.01 15.82 15.06
CA SER A 212 -0.24 17.25 15.25
C SER A 212 -0.86 17.95 14.02
N CYS A 213 -0.94 17.28 12.87
CA CYS A 213 -1.59 17.79 11.68
C CYS A 213 -3.11 17.56 11.74
N ASN A 214 -3.87 18.26 10.90
CA ASN A 214 -5.33 18.07 10.82
C ASN A 214 -5.66 16.76 10.10
N LEU A 215 -5.75 15.66 10.85
CA LEU A 215 -6.04 14.31 10.35
C LEU A 215 -7.45 14.17 9.75
N ASN A 216 -8.41 15.04 10.11
CA ASN A 216 -9.74 15.07 9.48
C ASN A 216 -9.66 15.33 7.97
N ARG A 217 -8.52 15.81 7.48
CA ARG A 217 -8.28 15.99 6.04
C ARG A 217 -7.97 14.68 5.32
N LEU A 218 -7.55 13.62 6.03
CA LEU A 218 -7.38 12.28 5.47
C LEU A 218 -8.70 11.52 5.39
N ILE A 219 -9.63 11.80 6.32
CA ILE A 219 -11.00 11.28 6.25
C ILE A 219 -11.63 11.84 4.98
N THR A 220 -11.94 10.94 4.06
CA THR A 220 -12.40 11.28 2.73
C THR A 220 -13.69 10.53 2.45
N HIS A 221 -14.62 11.17 1.75
CA HIS A 221 -15.93 10.59 1.43
C HIS A 221 -15.86 9.75 0.14
N TYR A 222 -14.81 8.95 -0.01
CA TYR A 222 -14.62 8.09 -1.17
C TYR A 222 -15.45 6.82 -1.04
N ALA A 223 -15.99 6.35 -2.16
CA ALA A 223 -16.73 5.09 -2.24
C ALA A 223 -15.81 3.90 -2.55
N GLU A 224 -14.57 4.18 -2.95
CA GLU A 224 -13.59 3.20 -3.36
C GLU A 224 -13.04 2.42 -2.14
N PRO A 225 -13.23 1.09 -2.09
CA PRO A 225 -12.88 0.27 -0.92
C PRO A 225 -11.38 0.25 -0.61
N ASP A 226 -10.54 0.27 -1.64
CA ASP A 226 -9.08 0.27 -1.48
C ASP A 226 -8.59 1.57 -0.84
N LEU A 227 -9.20 2.70 -1.22
CA LEU A 227 -8.85 4.01 -0.70
C LEU A 227 -9.34 4.19 0.75
N LEU A 228 -10.53 3.66 1.07
CA LEU A 228 -11.02 3.58 2.45
C LEU A 228 -10.06 2.75 3.31
N THR A 229 -9.67 1.57 2.83
CA THR A 229 -8.74 0.67 3.53
C THR A 229 -7.38 1.35 3.75
N ALA A 230 -6.79 1.97 2.72
CA ALA A 230 -5.53 2.70 2.83
C ALA A 230 -5.62 3.89 3.80
N THR A 231 -6.76 4.60 3.80
CA THR A 231 -7.01 5.72 4.72
C THR A 231 -7.09 5.23 6.17
N THR A 232 -7.85 4.16 6.43
CA THR A 232 -7.94 3.54 7.76
C THR A 232 -6.57 3.07 8.24
N LYS A 233 -5.75 2.47 7.37
CA LYS A 233 -4.38 2.05 7.70
C LYS A 233 -3.49 3.25 8.04
N ALA A 234 -3.51 4.31 7.24
CA ALA A 234 -2.72 5.51 7.47
C ALA A 234 -3.11 6.21 8.79
N LEU A 235 -4.41 6.33 9.06
CA LEU A 235 -4.91 6.88 10.33
C LEU A 235 -4.52 6.00 11.51
N GLY A 236 -4.74 4.69 11.41
CA GLY A 236 -4.37 3.72 12.45
C GLY A 236 -2.88 3.74 12.77
N ALA A 237 -2.01 3.86 11.77
CA ALA A 237 -0.57 3.99 11.95
C ALA A 237 -0.14 5.30 12.61
N ILE A 238 -1.00 6.34 12.63
CA ILE A 238 -0.75 7.58 13.35
C ILE A 238 -1.29 7.47 14.79
N GLU A 239 -2.50 6.92 14.95
CA GLU A 239 -3.30 6.98 16.17
C GLU A 239 -3.05 5.83 17.16
N PHE A 240 -2.71 4.62 16.69
CA PHE A 240 -2.56 3.42 17.54
C PHE A 240 -1.23 3.39 18.31
N SER A 241 -1.01 4.41 19.13
CA SER A 241 0.16 4.58 20.00
C SER A 241 0.47 3.38 20.90
N ASN A 242 -0.54 2.59 21.27
CA ASN A 242 -0.38 1.35 22.03
C ASN A 242 0.42 0.29 21.25
N VAL A 243 0.14 0.11 19.95
CA VAL A 243 0.84 -0.86 19.10
C VAL A 243 2.29 -0.44 18.95
N HIS A 244 2.55 0.84 18.65
CA HIS A 244 3.91 1.39 18.59
C HIS A 244 4.66 1.19 19.90
N ARG A 245 4.02 1.43 21.05
CA ARG A 245 4.66 1.28 22.37
C ARG A 245 5.07 -0.16 22.64
N VAL A 246 4.24 -1.11 22.25
CA VAL A 246 4.48 -2.55 22.47
C VAL A 246 5.55 -3.08 21.50
N TRP A 247 5.56 -2.61 20.26
CA TRP A 247 6.53 -3.03 19.24
C TRP A 247 7.87 -2.28 19.27
N ALA A 248 7.92 -1.07 19.83
CA ALA A 248 9.15 -0.27 19.86
C ALA A 248 10.35 -0.99 20.52
N PRO A 249 10.21 -1.68 21.67
CA PRO A 249 11.31 -2.45 22.22
C PRO A 249 11.81 -3.53 21.24
N VAL A 250 10.90 -4.31 20.64
CA VAL A 250 11.23 -5.36 19.67
C VAL A 250 11.96 -4.79 18.46
N ALA A 251 11.46 -3.69 17.89
CA ALA A 251 12.07 -3.00 16.75
C ALA A 251 13.41 -2.32 17.09
N SER A 252 13.67 -2.03 18.37
CA SER A 252 14.98 -1.51 18.80
C SER A 252 16.01 -2.62 19.03
N MET A 253 15.57 -3.85 19.35
CA MET A 253 16.48 -4.97 19.65
C MET A 253 17.32 -5.42 18.46
N SER A 254 16.79 -5.33 17.24
CA SER A 254 17.53 -5.60 16.00
C SER A 254 18.79 -4.73 15.83
N ASN A 255 18.85 -3.63 16.59
CA ASN A 255 19.68 -2.48 16.31
C ASN A 255 20.66 -2.17 17.46
N THR A 256 20.40 -2.73 18.64
CA THR A 256 21.21 -2.54 19.84
C THR A 256 22.15 -3.72 20.05
N LEU A 257 23.45 -3.45 20.10
CA LEU A 257 24.44 -4.34 20.71
C LEU A 257 24.11 -4.53 22.20
N TRP A 258 23.29 -5.53 22.52
CA TRP A 258 23.06 -5.94 23.89
C TRP A 258 24.28 -6.72 24.37
N ARG A 259 24.76 -6.40 25.58
CA ARG A 259 25.89 -7.12 26.18
C ARG A 259 25.47 -8.45 26.81
N ASP A 260 24.21 -8.58 27.22
CA ASP A 260 23.69 -9.78 27.89
C ASP A 260 22.42 -10.29 27.19
N SER A 261 22.40 -11.58 26.87
CA SER A 261 21.27 -12.27 26.25
C SER A 261 20.10 -12.51 27.21
N SER A 262 20.37 -12.58 28.53
CA SER A 262 19.36 -12.90 29.54
C SER A 262 18.35 -11.77 29.71
N ASP A 263 18.80 -10.51 29.71
CA ASP A 263 17.94 -9.33 29.78
C ASP A 263 16.96 -9.26 28.59
N ILE A 264 17.43 -9.63 27.38
CA ILE A 264 16.59 -9.65 26.17
C ILE A 264 15.47 -10.67 26.33
N HIS A 265 15.79 -11.86 26.84
CA HIS A 265 14.81 -12.92 27.02
C HIS A 265 13.70 -12.51 28.00
N VAL A 266 14.07 -11.95 29.17
CA VAL A 266 13.10 -11.47 30.16
C VAL A 266 12.20 -10.37 29.58
N LEU A 267 12.79 -9.43 28.82
CA LEU A 267 12.03 -8.36 28.17
C LEU A 267 11.08 -8.90 27.09
N LEU A 268 11.52 -9.82 26.23
CA LEU A 268 10.69 -10.41 25.19
C LEU A 268 9.54 -11.25 25.74
N GLU A 269 9.78 -12.04 26.79
CA GLU A 269 8.74 -12.84 27.41
C GLU A 269 7.66 -11.94 28.05
N GLY A 270 8.07 -10.83 28.67
CA GLY A 270 7.14 -9.82 29.20
C GLY A 270 6.32 -9.08 28.13
N LEU A 271 6.84 -8.97 26.90
CA LEU A 271 6.17 -8.28 25.78
C LEU A 271 5.31 -9.22 24.93
N LYS A 272 5.59 -10.53 24.96
CA LYS A 272 5.01 -11.54 24.07
C LYS A 272 3.51 -11.45 23.94
N GLU A 273 2.78 -11.50 25.05
CA GLU A 273 1.33 -11.53 24.96
C GLU A 273 0.72 -10.18 24.54
N ALA A 274 1.35 -9.07 24.95
CA ALA A 274 0.93 -7.76 24.47
C ALA A 274 1.13 -7.61 22.96
N VAL A 275 2.25 -8.11 22.41
CA VAL A 275 2.53 -8.11 20.97
C VAL A 275 1.53 -9.02 20.24
N TYR A 276 1.26 -10.22 20.76
CA TYR A 276 0.37 -11.19 20.12
C TYR A 276 -1.07 -10.68 20.11
N GLU A 277 -1.49 -9.96 21.14
CA GLU A 277 -2.81 -9.34 21.18
C GLU A 277 -2.99 -8.28 20.08
N THR A 278 -1.93 -7.57 19.69
CA THR A 278 -2.03 -6.56 18.61
C THR A 278 -2.31 -7.15 17.24
N ILE A 279 -1.88 -8.39 16.96
CA ILE A 279 -2.18 -9.07 15.69
C ILE A 279 -3.56 -9.72 15.66
N ARG A 280 -4.10 -10.13 16.82
CA ARG A 280 -5.46 -10.69 16.95
C ARG A 280 -6.55 -9.65 16.73
N ASN A 281 -6.29 -8.40 17.10
CA ASN A 281 -7.28 -7.34 17.03
C ASN A 281 -7.37 -6.75 15.61
N PRO A 282 -8.52 -6.89 14.90
CA PRO A 282 -8.64 -6.52 13.48
C PRO A 282 -8.15 -5.10 13.14
N PRO A 283 -8.49 -4.03 13.90
CA PRO A 283 -8.05 -2.67 13.57
C PRO A 283 -6.54 -2.46 13.69
N THR A 284 -5.84 -3.21 14.55
CA THR A 284 -4.39 -3.03 14.79
C THR A 284 -3.51 -4.08 14.10
N SER A 285 -4.14 -5.13 13.59
CA SER A 285 -3.48 -6.30 12.99
C SER A 285 -2.49 -5.94 11.88
N PHE A 286 -2.89 -5.10 10.91
CA PHE A 286 -2.03 -4.66 9.81
C PHE A 286 -0.75 -3.96 10.32
N LEU A 287 -0.88 -3.14 11.37
CA LEU A 287 0.24 -2.39 11.93
C LEU A 287 1.22 -3.33 12.63
N SER A 288 0.69 -4.32 13.37
CA SER A 288 1.48 -5.39 13.98
C SER A 288 2.21 -6.23 12.92
N ALA A 289 1.54 -6.57 11.81
CA ALA A 289 2.12 -7.33 10.72
C ALA A 289 3.30 -6.58 10.08
N ARG A 290 3.17 -5.27 9.85
CA ARG A 290 4.25 -4.45 9.27
C ARG A 290 5.44 -4.28 10.21
N TYR A 291 5.19 -4.19 11.52
CA TYR A 291 6.27 -4.24 12.52
C TYR A 291 7.02 -5.56 12.48
N PHE A 292 6.30 -6.68 12.37
CA PHE A 292 6.88 -8.00 12.23
C PHE A 292 7.70 -8.14 10.95
N GLU A 293 7.15 -7.78 9.79
CA GLU A 293 7.84 -7.77 8.49
C GLU A 293 9.16 -6.99 8.58
N ARG A 294 9.10 -5.81 9.19
CA ARG A 294 10.28 -4.97 9.40
C ARG A 294 11.30 -5.63 10.32
N ALA A 295 10.88 -6.16 11.47
CA ALA A 295 11.79 -6.84 12.40
C ALA A 295 12.50 -8.03 11.72
N VAL A 296 11.75 -8.80 10.93
CA VAL A 296 12.23 -9.93 10.14
C VAL A 296 13.22 -9.46 9.05
N ARG A 297 12.91 -8.39 8.32
CA ARG A 297 13.81 -7.81 7.30
C ARG A 297 15.12 -7.29 7.89
N GLU A 298 15.05 -6.57 9.01
CA GLU A 298 16.23 -6.07 9.73
C GLU A 298 17.09 -7.24 10.25
N PHE A 299 16.45 -8.28 10.80
CA PHE A 299 17.10 -9.48 11.28
C PHE A 299 17.84 -10.25 10.16
N GLY A 300 17.19 -10.44 9.01
CA GLY A 300 17.80 -11.13 7.87
C GLY A 300 18.98 -10.37 7.24
N SER A 301 19.08 -9.06 7.45
CA SER A 301 20.17 -8.24 6.90
C SER A 301 21.47 -8.31 7.73
N SER A 302 21.43 -8.81 8.97
CA SER A 302 22.60 -8.84 9.86
C SER A 302 22.75 -10.18 10.62
N PRO A 303 23.12 -11.27 9.92
CA PRO A 303 23.16 -12.60 10.52
C PRO A 303 24.23 -12.80 11.61
N ARG A 304 25.21 -11.90 11.71
CA ARG A 304 26.35 -12.04 12.64
C ARG A 304 26.07 -11.58 14.08
N LEU A 305 24.95 -10.89 14.31
CA LEU A 305 24.59 -10.33 15.62
C LEU A 305 23.30 -10.93 16.17
N ILE A 306 22.95 -12.14 15.72
CA ILE A 306 21.69 -12.77 16.07
C ILE A 306 21.66 -13.14 17.55
N HIS A 307 20.77 -12.47 18.29
CA HIS A 307 20.36 -12.91 19.62
C HIS A 307 19.31 -14.03 19.46
N GLU A 308 19.64 -15.26 19.84
CA GLU A 308 18.71 -16.41 19.81
C GLU A 308 17.34 -16.11 20.46
N PRO A 309 17.23 -15.37 21.59
CA PRO A 309 15.92 -15.02 22.16
C PRO A 309 15.01 -14.24 21.20
N LEU A 310 15.56 -13.31 20.41
CA LEU A 310 14.78 -12.56 19.42
C LEU A 310 14.35 -13.44 18.26
N LYS A 311 15.21 -14.36 17.82
CA LYS A 311 14.90 -15.33 16.78
C LYS A 311 13.76 -16.26 17.20
N ASP A 312 13.78 -16.74 18.44
CA ASP A 312 12.73 -17.60 18.98
C ASP A 312 11.42 -16.83 19.18
N PHE A 313 11.50 -15.58 19.64
CA PHE A 313 10.34 -14.70 19.73
C PHE A 313 9.68 -14.48 18.37
N LEU A 314 10.45 -14.11 17.35
CA LEU A 314 9.95 -13.87 16.01
C LEU A 314 9.38 -15.17 15.40
N ARG A 315 9.97 -16.34 15.69
CA ARG A 315 9.45 -17.64 15.25
C ARG A 315 8.10 -17.93 15.88
N GLY A 316 7.97 -17.73 17.19
CA GLY A 316 6.69 -17.87 17.87
C GLY A 316 5.65 -16.88 17.33
N PHE A 317 6.05 -15.63 17.05
CA PHE A 317 5.15 -14.64 16.46
C PHE A 317 4.70 -15.05 15.06
N LYS A 318 5.60 -15.62 14.24
CA LYS A 318 5.27 -16.18 12.93
C LYS A 318 4.22 -17.27 13.04
N ASP A 319 4.42 -18.25 13.92
CA ASP A 319 3.45 -19.34 14.14
C ASP A 319 2.10 -18.76 14.59
N HIS A 320 2.13 -17.73 15.45
CA HIS A 320 0.92 -17.02 15.86
C HIS A 320 0.25 -16.27 14.71
N TYR A 321 1.01 -15.59 13.86
CA TYR A 321 0.50 -14.84 12.71
C TYR A 321 -0.15 -15.75 11.68
N THR A 322 0.48 -16.89 11.35
CA THR A 322 -0.10 -17.93 10.48
C THR A 322 -1.40 -18.49 11.08
N ARG A 323 -1.46 -18.72 12.39
CA ARG A 323 -2.68 -19.17 13.06
C ARG A 323 -3.80 -18.12 13.04
N VAL A 324 -3.48 -16.84 13.24
CA VAL A 324 -4.49 -15.77 13.10
C VAL A 324 -4.95 -15.70 11.64
N ALA A 325 -4.06 -15.93 10.67
CA ALA A 325 -4.42 -15.93 9.27
C ALA A 325 -5.39 -17.03 8.88
N SER A 326 -5.23 -18.25 9.42
CA SER A 326 -6.21 -19.32 9.19
C SER A 326 -7.55 -19.06 9.88
N LEU A 327 -7.54 -18.57 11.12
CA LEU A 327 -8.76 -18.38 11.91
C LEU A 327 -9.55 -17.13 11.54
N ASN A 328 -8.87 -16.07 11.12
CA ASN A 328 -9.48 -14.78 10.78
C ASN A 328 -8.74 -14.11 9.62
N PRO A 329 -8.93 -14.61 8.38
CA PRO A 329 -8.23 -14.10 7.20
C PRO A 329 -8.52 -12.63 6.89
N GLY A 330 -9.66 -12.10 7.37
CA GLY A 330 -10.01 -10.69 7.22
C GLY A 330 -9.17 -9.72 8.07
N CYS A 331 -8.49 -10.24 9.11
CA CYS A 331 -7.54 -9.46 9.91
C CYS A 331 -6.14 -9.39 9.30
N ILE A 332 -5.87 -10.08 8.19
CA ILE A 332 -4.51 -10.19 7.69
C ILE A 332 -4.27 -9.19 6.57
N GLU A 333 -3.16 -8.45 6.69
CA GLU A 333 -2.61 -7.73 5.55
C GLU A 333 -1.79 -8.71 4.70
N TRP A 334 -2.46 -9.34 3.73
CA TRP A 334 -1.88 -10.39 2.87
C TRP A 334 -0.64 -9.94 2.10
N SER A 335 -0.54 -8.67 1.69
CA SER A 335 0.67 -8.13 1.07
C SER A 335 1.89 -8.16 2.00
N THR A 336 1.66 -7.93 3.30
CA THR A 336 2.70 -7.99 4.34
C THR A 336 3.03 -9.44 4.68
N PHE A 337 2.02 -10.30 4.74
CA PHE A 337 2.21 -11.75 4.88
C PHE A 337 3.07 -12.31 3.74
N GLU A 338 2.74 -11.97 2.49
CA GLU A 338 3.52 -12.29 1.30
C GLU A 338 4.96 -11.78 1.45
N SER A 339 5.15 -10.52 1.82
CA SER A 339 6.49 -9.94 1.99
C SER A 339 7.35 -10.70 3.00
N CYS A 340 6.77 -11.27 4.06
CA CYS A 340 7.47 -12.13 5.04
C CYS A 340 7.89 -13.50 4.49
N THR A 341 7.36 -13.88 3.32
CA THR A 341 7.70 -15.11 2.60
C THR A 341 8.80 -14.87 1.56
N HIS A 342 8.96 -13.62 1.11
CA HIS A 342 9.98 -13.24 0.14
C HIS A 342 11.21 -12.69 0.86
N PHE A 343 12.32 -13.43 0.82
CA PHE A 343 13.62 -12.89 1.23
C PHE A 343 14.55 -12.70 0.03
N PRO A 344 15.45 -11.68 0.07
CA PRO A 344 16.51 -11.54 -0.90
C PRO A 344 17.33 -12.84 -1.04
N PRO A 345 18.00 -13.04 -2.19
CA PRO A 345 18.81 -14.23 -2.45
C PRO A 345 19.80 -14.48 -1.30
N GLY A 346 19.67 -15.63 -0.62
CA GLY A 346 20.51 -16.01 0.52
C GLY A 346 19.88 -15.80 1.90
N GLY A 347 18.73 -15.12 2.00
CA GLY A 347 17.92 -15.08 3.23
C GLY A 347 17.04 -16.31 3.40
N GLN A 348 16.86 -16.76 4.64
CA GLN A 348 15.88 -17.78 4.97
C GLN A 348 14.48 -17.16 4.94
N MET A 349 13.53 -17.80 4.26
CA MET A 349 12.13 -17.39 4.30
C MET A 349 11.63 -17.52 5.74
N TYR A 350 10.98 -16.48 6.25
CA TYR A 350 10.50 -16.52 7.63
C TYR A 350 9.23 -17.35 7.71
N ILE A 351 8.25 -17.04 6.86
CA ILE A 351 7.10 -17.90 6.59
C ILE A 351 7.53 -18.95 5.57
N GLN A 352 7.56 -20.20 6.02
CA GLN A 352 8.04 -21.35 5.25
C GLN A 352 6.91 -21.94 4.42
N GLU A 353 7.28 -22.68 3.38
CA GLU A 353 6.34 -23.39 2.50
C GLU A 353 5.37 -24.29 3.27
N ARG A 354 5.86 -24.98 4.33
CA ARG A 354 5.01 -25.79 5.21
C ARG A 354 3.87 -24.98 5.85
N ASP A 355 4.13 -23.74 6.22
CA ASP A 355 3.13 -22.88 6.86
C ASP A 355 2.03 -22.53 5.84
N ILE A 356 2.39 -22.42 4.55
CA ILE A 356 1.44 -22.20 3.46
C ILE A 356 0.61 -23.45 3.18
N VAL A 357 1.22 -24.63 3.23
CA VAL A 357 0.49 -25.91 3.09
C VAL A 357 -0.50 -26.09 4.24
N ASP A 358 -0.10 -25.75 5.46
CA ASP A 358 -1.00 -25.76 6.63
C ASP A 358 -2.17 -24.78 6.43
N LEU A 359 -1.92 -23.59 5.89
CA LEU A 359 -2.97 -22.64 5.52
C LEU A 359 -3.92 -23.20 4.44
N ALA A 360 -3.40 -23.92 3.44
CA ALA A 360 -4.23 -24.55 2.41
C ALA A 360 -5.23 -25.57 3.01
N SER A 361 -4.83 -26.25 4.08
CA SER A 361 -5.71 -27.23 4.74
C SER A 361 -6.80 -26.61 5.63
N THR A 362 -6.66 -25.33 6.01
CA THR A 362 -7.51 -24.68 7.01
C THR A 362 -8.32 -23.50 6.47
N LEU A 363 -7.83 -22.82 5.44
CA LEU A 363 -8.52 -21.68 4.84
C LEU A 363 -9.66 -22.13 3.92
N ASP A 364 -10.68 -21.28 3.82
CA ASP A 364 -11.65 -21.36 2.73
C ASP A 364 -10.91 -21.33 1.38
N PRO A 365 -11.25 -22.21 0.41
CA PRO A 365 -10.53 -22.27 -0.85
C PRO A 365 -10.52 -20.97 -1.64
N HIS A 366 -11.61 -20.20 -1.65
CA HIS A 366 -11.63 -18.92 -2.34
C HIS A 366 -10.71 -17.91 -1.67
N VAL A 367 -10.64 -17.90 -0.34
CA VAL A 367 -9.70 -17.05 0.40
C VAL A 367 -8.25 -17.45 0.09
N PHE A 368 -7.94 -18.75 0.13
CA PHE A 368 -6.61 -19.25 -0.19
C PHE A 368 -6.21 -18.87 -1.62
N ILE A 369 -7.06 -19.12 -2.61
CA ILE A 369 -6.76 -18.81 -4.02
C ILE A 369 -6.62 -17.31 -4.24
N ARG A 370 -7.49 -16.51 -3.62
CA ARG A 370 -7.43 -15.05 -3.75
C ARG A 370 -6.12 -14.47 -3.21
N HIS A 371 -5.59 -15.01 -2.11
CA HIS A 371 -4.48 -14.37 -1.38
C HIS A 371 -3.15 -15.10 -1.50
N LEU A 372 -3.15 -16.40 -1.82
CA LEU A 372 -1.97 -17.27 -1.81
C LEU A 372 -1.80 -18.03 -3.14
N SER A 373 -2.56 -17.72 -4.19
CA SER A 373 -2.37 -18.35 -5.51
C SER A 373 -0.97 -18.17 -6.09
N PHE A 374 -0.27 -17.08 -5.78
CA PHE A 374 1.11 -16.88 -6.20
C PHE A 374 2.07 -17.97 -5.67
N PHE A 375 1.72 -18.65 -4.57
CA PHE A 375 2.45 -19.83 -4.10
C PHE A 375 2.18 -21.05 -4.96
N LEU A 376 0.95 -21.23 -5.47
CA LEU A 376 0.64 -22.34 -6.36
C LEU A 376 1.48 -22.28 -7.63
N VAL A 377 1.67 -21.08 -8.19
CA VAL A 377 2.57 -20.86 -9.34
C VAL A 377 4.02 -21.27 -9.01
N ARG A 378 4.47 -21.06 -7.77
CA ARG A 378 5.78 -21.52 -7.30
C ARG A 378 5.85 -23.04 -7.10
N PHE A 379 4.79 -23.66 -6.58
CA PHE A 379 4.72 -25.10 -6.35
C PHE A 379 4.61 -25.91 -7.65
N PHE A 380 3.93 -25.35 -8.65
CA PHE A 380 3.65 -26.01 -9.92
C PHE A 380 4.10 -25.12 -11.09
N PRO A 381 5.43 -24.94 -11.30
CA PRO A 381 5.91 -24.14 -12.41
C PRO A 381 5.40 -24.75 -13.73
N GLY A 382 4.52 -23.99 -14.40
CA GLY A 382 3.95 -24.38 -15.67
C GLY A 382 5.05 -24.58 -16.72
N SER A 383 5.26 -25.82 -17.13
CA SER A 383 6.15 -26.27 -18.19
C SER A 383 7.66 -26.41 -17.83
N PRO A 384 8.23 -27.62 -17.99
CA PRO A 384 9.68 -27.85 -17.87
C PRO A 384 10.51 -27.18 -18.97
N ASN A 385 9.88 -26.55 -19.96
CA ASN A 385 10.55 -25.85 -21.07
C ASN A 385 10.77 -24.35 -20.81
N TYR A 386 10.27 -23.79 -19.71
CA TYR A 386 10.59 -22.43 -19.32
C TYR A 386 11.99 -22.41 -18.70
N SER A 387 13.00 -22.41 -19.56
CA SER A 387 14.41 -22.34 -19.20
C SER A 387 14.73 -20.90 -18.78
N PRO A 388 14.89 -20.57 -17.48
CA PRO A 388 15.10 -19.21 -17.03
C PRO A 388 16.60 -18.88 -17.14
N TYR A 389 17.23 -19.18 -18.28
CA TYR A 389 18.56 -18.64 -18.63
C TYR A 389 18.43 -17.18 -19.02
N ASN A 390 17.97 -16.37 -18.08
CA ASN A 390 18.42 -15.00 -17.97
C ASN A 390 19.36 -15.01 -16.75
N ASN A 391 20.63 -14.73 -16.99
CA ASN A 391 21.84 -15.10 -16.22
C ASN A 391 21.95 -14.65 -14.74
N ASN A 392 20.86 -14.48 -13.99
CA ASN A 392 20.90 -14.15 -12.57
C ASN A 392 20.31 -15.29 -11.71
N THR A 393 21.14 -16.30 -11.45
CA THR A 393 21.28 -17.05 -10.18
C THR A 393 20.04 -17.57 -9.42
N HIS A 394 18.99 -18.03 -10.10
CA HIS A 394 17.96 -18.82 -9.43
C HIS A 394 17.90 -20.23 -10.01
N SER A 395 18.76 -21.11 -9.48
CA SER A 395 18.58 -22.55 -9.63
C SER A 395 17.18 -22.90 -9.09
N PRO A 396 16.36 -23.69 -9.81
CA PRO A 396 15.08 -24.14 -9.28
C PRO A 396 15.36 -24.79 -7.92
N ARG A 397 14.80 -24.21 -6.86
CA ARG A 397 14.89 -24.80 -5.52
C ARG A 397 14.17 -26.13 -5.60
N ILE A 398 14.94 -27.20 -5.70
CA ILE A 398 14.43 -28.55 -5.48
C ILE A 398 13.88 -28.50 -4.07
N PHE A 399 12.57 -28.77 -3.93
CA PHE A 399 11.90 -28.85 -2.64
C PHE A 399 12.76 -29.64 -1.67
N GLU A 400 12.83 -29.19 -0.41
CA GLU A 400 13.45 -30.00 0.63
C GLU A 400 12.79 -31.39 0.59
N PRO A 401 13.55 -32.47 0.36
CA PRO A 401 13.00 -33.82 0.29
C PRO A 401 12.30 -34.13 1.61
N GLY A 402 10.96 -34.11 1.62
CA GLY A 402 10.16 -34.36 2.82
C GLY A 402 9.05 -33.35 3.13
N ALA A 403 8.86 -32.29 2.34
CA ALA A 403 7.65 -31.47 2.47
C ALA A 403 6.41 -32.31 2.14
N ASP A 404 5.57 -32.57 3.13
CA ASP A 404 4.31 -33.31 2.94
C ASP A 404 3.31 -32.44 2.18
N LEU A 405 3.25 -32.63 0.86
CA LEU A 405 2.31 -31.94 -0.02
C LEU A 405 0.90 -32.54 0.04
N THR A 406 0.65 -33.57 0.86
CA THR A 406 -0.67 -34.24 0.92
C THR A 406 -1.78 -33.25 1.26
N GLY A 407 -1.53 -32.29 2.15
CA GLY A 407 -2.47 -31.21 2.46
C GLY A 407 -2.82 -30.36 1.23
N LEU A 408 -1.81 -29.99 0.44
CA LEU A 408 -1.99 -29.21 -0.78
C LEU A 408 -2.72 -30.00 -1.88
N TYR A 409 -2.39 -31.29 -2.05
CA TYR A 409 -3.11 -32.15 -3.00
C TYR A 409 -4.55 -32.39 -2.58
N THR A 410 -4.80 -32.58 -1.29
CA THR A 410 -6.17 -32.72 -0.75
C THR A 410 -6.96 -31.44 -0.99
N PHE A 411 -6.35 -30.28 -0.76
CA PHE A 411 -6.91 -28.98 -1.09
C PHE A 411 -7.23 -28.86 -2.58
N LEU A 412 -6.27 -29.13 -3.47
CA LEU A 412 -6.49 -29.04 -4.91
C LEU A 412 -7.55 -30.04 -5.41
N SER A 413 -7.65 -31.20 -4.78
CA SER A 413 -8.66 -32.23 -5.10
C SER A 413 -10.05 -31.87 -4.58
N SER A 414 -10.15 -31.01 -3.55
CA SER A 414 -11.44 -30.53 -3.03
C SER A 414 -12.03 -29.39 -3.88
N LEU A 415 -11.22 -28.78 -4.74
CA LEU A 415 -11.68 -27.80 -5.73
C LEU A 415 -12.52 -28.50 -6.80
N GLN A 416 -13.84 -28.55 -6.58
CA GLN A 416 -14.79 -29.12 -7.54
C GLN A 416 -15.06 -28.18 -8.73
N ASP A 417 -14.64 -26.92 -8.64
CA ASP A 417 -14.90 -25.91 -9.67
C ASP A 417 -13.77 -25.87 -10.73
N PRO A 418 -14.03 -26.29 -11.98
CA PRO A 418 -13.05 -26.25 -13.05
C PRO A 418 -12.59 -24.83 -13.42
N LEU A 419 -13.39 -23.79 -13.14
CA LEU A 419 -13.00 -22.39 -13.37
C LEU A 419 -11.90 -21.95 -12.42
N ILE A 420 -11.97 -22.40 -11.16
CA ILE A 420 -10.93 -22.15 -10.16
C ILE A 420 -9.62 -22.80 -10.59
N ILE A 421 -9.69 -24.07 -11.02
CA ILE A 421 -8.53 -24.81 -11.51
C ILE A 421 -7.92 -24.09 -12.71
N ALA A 422 -8.75 -23.67 -13.68
CA ALA A 422 -8.28 -22.91 -14.84
C ALA A 422 -7.63 -21.58 -14.44
N HIS A 423 -8.17 -20.86 -13.45
CA HIS A 423 -7.57 -19.62 -12.94
C HIS A 423 -6.20 -19.85 -12.30
N ILE A 424 -6.01 -20.94 -11.56
CA ILE A 424 -4.71 -21.30 -10.96
C ILE A 424 -3.66 -21.56 -12.05
N PHE A 425 -4.05 -22.19 -13.17
CA PHE A 425 -3.12 -22.47 -14.28
C PHE A 425 -2.89 -21.28 -15.22
N LEU A 426 -3.71 -20.23 -15.15
CA LEU A 426 -3.58 -19.02 -15.97
C LEU A 426 -2.86 -17.87 -15.25
N ALA A 427 -2.86 -17.87 -13.91
CA ALA A 427 -2.06 -16.95 -13.09
C ALA A 427 -0.60 -17.40 -13.06
#